data_AF-A0A1G1FY06-F1
#
_entry.id   AF-A0A1G1FY06-F1
#
_cell.length_a   1.000
_cell.length_b   1.000
_cell.length_c   1.000
_cell.angle_alpha   90.00
_cell.angle_beta   90.00
_cell.angle_gamma   90.00
#
_symmetry.space_group_name_H-M   'P 1'
#
loop_
_entity.id
_entity.type
_entity.pdbx_description
1 polymer ?
#
loop_
_entity_poly.entity_id
_entity_poly.type
_entity_poly.pdbx_seq_one_letter_code
_entity_poly.pdbx_strand_id
1 'polypeptide(L)'
;MHPDLSYDEAVSNLEKVLITGKFYKADVFVAGSRGQRFVVKDFGKKGFLERNLVGRTVIARECRAYAALAGIDGLPSRFKRLTPFAIAIEYLEGRDLGSHLPGEIGPGIVKQFELIIADLHERGWVHLDLQRRSNILLVDGKVFVVDLASAFHPGGVWLIGRCLTWALSLADRLSLIKLKSLYAPELMSAEERMWRKLRNLVMPRKW
;
A
#
# COMPACT_ATOMS: atom_id res chain seq x y z
N MET A 1 3.97 16.74 -8.98
CA MET A 1 2.84 17.44 -9.63
C MET A 1 1.56 16.74 -9.25
N HIS A 2 0.54 17.44 -8.76
CA HIS A 2 -0.77 16.83 -8.52
C HIS A 2 -1.45 16.52 -9.85
N PRO A 3 -2.08 15.34 -10.00
CA PRO A 3 -2.87 15.00 -11.20
C PRO A 3 -3.88 16.09 -11.56
N ASP A 4 -3.95 16.51 -12.82
CA ASP A 4 -5.04 17.35 -13.29
C ASP A 4 -6.24 16.50 -13.75
N LEU A 5 -6.76 15.69 -12.82
CA LEU A 5 -7.91 14.80 -13.02
C LEU A 5 -9.08 15.28 -12.15
N SER A 6 -10.26 15.46 -12.73
CA SER A 6 -11.51 15.71 -12.01
C SER A 6 -12.29 14.41 -11.73
N TYR A 7 -13.28 14.45 -10.82
CA TYR A 7 -14.11 13.27 -10.55
C TYR A 7 -14.92 12.85 -11.79
N ASP A 8 -15.56 13.81 -12.45
CA ASP A 8 -16.38 13.53 -13.63
C ASP A 8 -15.53 12.99 -14.77
N GLU A 9 -14.35 13.56 -14.99
CA GLU A 9 -13.40 13.04 -15.98
C GLU A 9 -12.95 11.61 -15.66
N ALA A 10 -12.68 11.30 -14.39
CA ALA A 10 -12.29 9.95 -13.98
C ALA A 10 -13.39 8.92 -14.24
N VAL A 11 -14.66 9.28 -14.01
CA VAL A 11 -15.80 8.40 -14.26
C VAL A 11 -16.08 8.27 -15.76
N SER A 12 -15.98 9.36 -16.52
CA SER A 12 -16.17 9.37 -17.98
C SER A 12 -15.09 8.58 -18.73
N ASN A 13 -13.85 8.62 -18.25
CA ASN A 13 -12.72 7.95 -18.88
C ASN A 13 -12.36 6.63 -18.17
N LEU A 14 -13.35 5.91 -17.65
CA LEU A 14 -13.15 4.60 -17.05
C LEU A 14 -12.69 3.60 -18.12
N GLU A 15 -11.48 3.06 -17.96
CA GLU A 15 -10.90 2.06 -18.85
C GLU A 15 -11.24 0.64 -18.41
N LYS A 16 -11.15 0.37 -17.10
CA LYS A 16 -11.33 -0.98 -16.56
C LYS A 16 -11.77 -0.95 -15.10
N VAL A 17 -12.77 -1.76 -14.75
CA VAL A 17 -13.09 -2.03 -13.34
C VAL A 17 -12.15 -3.12 -12.81
N LEU A 18 -11.46 -2.85 -11.71
CA LEU A 18 -10.60 -3.84 -11.03
C LEU A 18 -11.39 -4.60 -9.96
N ILE A 19 -12.13 -3.87 -9.13
CA ILE A 19 -12.88 -4.44 -8.01
C ILE A 19 -14.20 -3.68 -7.87
N THR A 20 -15.31 -4.43 -7.84
CA THR A 20 -16.59 -3.90 -7.34
C THR A 20 -16.69 -4.21 -5.85
N GLY A 21 -16.54 -3.18 -5.02
CA GLY A 21 -16.50 -3.33 -3.58
C GLY A 21 -17.87 -3.74 -3.02
N LYS A 22 -17.95 -4.91 -2.39
CA LYS A 22 -19.09 -5.27 -1.52
C LYS A 22 -18.84 -4.68 -0.13
N PHE A 23 -19.85 -4.08 0.49
CA PHE A 23 -19.92 -3.59 1.88
C PHE A 23 -18.63 -2.96 2.44
N TYR A 24 -18.63 -1.65 2.75
CA TYR A 24 -17.46 -0.94 3.33
C TYR A 24 -16.15 -1.01 2.51
N LYS A 25 -16.14 -1.66 1.34
CA LYS A 25 -15.03 -1.67 0.37
C LYS A 25 -15.31 -0.67 -0.75
N ALA A 26 -14.26 0.02 -1.18
CA ALA A 26 -14.33 0.92 -2.34
C ALA A 26 -14.58 0.13 -3.63
N ASP A 27 -15.22 0.78 -4.59
CA ASP A 27 -15.07 0.40 -5.98
C ASP A 27 -13.70 0.87 -6.45
N VAL A 28 -12.98 0.02 -7.18
CA VAL A 28 -11.64 0.30 -7.67
C VAL A 28 -11.62 0.12 -9.18
N PHE A 29 -11.23 1.16 -9.90
CA PHE A 29 -11.18 1.15 -11.35
C PHE A 29 -9.97 1.93 -11.87
N VAL A 30 -9.57 1.67 -13.11
CA VAL A 30 -8.55 2.41 -13.84
C VAL A 30 -9.24 3.46 -14.71
N ALA A 31 -8.77 4.69 -14.64
CA ALA A 31 -9.22 5.80 -15.47
C ALA A 31 -8.06 6.46 -16.20
N GLY A 32 -8.30 6.85 -17.45
CA GLY A 32 -7.35 7.58 -18.28
C GLY A 32 -7.59 9.10 -18.20
N SER A 33 -6.52 9.89 -18.21
CA SER A 33 -6.60 11.34 -18.43
C SER A 33 -5.29 11.85 -18.99
N ARG A 34 -5.37 12.59 -20.11
CA ARG A 34 -4.24 13.25 -20.79
C ARG A 34 -3.02 12.33 -21.00
N GLY A 35 -3.27 11.10 -21.45
CA GLY A 35 -2.21 10.10 -21.70
C GLY A 35 -1.61 9.46 -20.44
N GLN A 36 -2.19 9.70 -19.26
CA GLN A 36 -1.82 9.09 -17.99
C GLN A 36 -2.95 8.21 -17.47
N ARG A 37 -2.61 7.18 -16.71
CA ARG A 37 -3.56 6.27 -16.07
C ARG A 37 -3.55 6.43 -14.56
N PHE A 38 -4.71 6.28 -13.94
CA PHE A 38 -4.90 6.36 -12.51
C PHE A 38 -5.74 5.20 -11.99
N VAL A 39 -5.36 4.63 -10.85
CA VAL A 39 -6.25 3.81 -10.02
C VAL A 39 -7.11 4.75 -9.18
N VAL A 40 -8.42 4.66 -9.36
CA VAL A 40 -9.41 5.41 -8.59
C VAL A 40 -10.08 4.47 -7.61
N LYS A 41 -10.05 4.85 -6.33
CA LYS A 41 -10.83 4.21 -5.27
C LYS A 41 -12.00 5.12 -4.93
N ASP A 42 -13.23 4.61 -5.09
CA ASP A 42 -14.46 5.40 -4.95
C ASP A 42 -15.47 4.73 -4.02
N PHE A 43 -15.96 5.51 -3.05
CA PHE A 43 -17.08 5.18 -2.16
C PHE A 43 -18.36 5.96 -2.50
N GLY A 44 -18.35 6.83 -3.52
CA GLY A 44 -19.44 7.75 -3.85
C GLY A 44 -20.76 7.06 -4.17
N LYS A 45 -20.71 5.87 -4.80
CA LYS A 45 -21.87 5.04 -5.14
C LYS A 45 -22.42 4.20 -3.97
N LYS A 46 -21.78 4.24 -2.80
CA LYS A 46 -22.22 3.49 -1.62
C LYS A 46 -23.35 4.21 -0.87
N GLY A 47 -24.07 3.47 -0.04
CA GLY A 47 -25.16 4.01 0.78
C GLY A 47 -24.69 5.17 1.67
N PHE A 48 -25.61 6.07 2.04
CA PHE A 48 -25.28 7.30 2.76
C PHE A 48 -24.45 7.07 4.02
N LEU A 49 -24.78 6.05 4.82
CA LEU A 49 -24.05 5.72 6.05
C LEU A 49 -22.66 5.17 5.74
N GLU A 50 -22.54 4.24 4.79
CA GLU A 50 -21.26 3.62 4.43
C GLU A 50 -20.26 4.65 3.91
N ARG A 51 -20.68 5.52 3.00
CA ARG A 51 -19.78 6.54 2.42
C ARG A 51 -19.34 7.58 3.45
N ASN A 52 -20.21 7.98 4.38
CA ASN A 52 -19.90 9.04 5.34
C ASN A 52 -19.12 8.54 6.57
N LEU A 53 -19.42 7.36 7.08
CA LEU A 53 -18.73 6.81 8.26
C LEU A 53 -17.40 6.16 7.89
N VAL A 54 -17.39 5.34 6.85
CA VAL A 54 -16.21 4.57 6.43
C VAL A 54 -15.49 5.25 5.28
N GLY A 55 -16.19 5.49 4.17
CA GLY A 55 -15.57 5.98 2.93
C GLY A 55 -14.77 7.28 3.14
N ARG A 56 -15.38 8.27 3.79
CA ARG A 56 -14.74 9.56 4.08
C ARG A 56 -13.48 9.40 4.93
N THR A 57 -13.53 8.53 5.93
CA THR A 57 -12.42 8.28 6.85
C THR A 57 -11.28 7.56 6.15
N VAL A 58 -11.58 6.50 5.40
CA VAL A 58 -10.59 5.73 4.63
C VAL A 58 -9.88 6.61 3.62
N ILE A 59 -10.63 7.38 2.82
CA ILE A 59 -10.07 8.28 1.81
C ILE A 59 -9.22 9.38 2.45
N ALA A 60 -9.68 9.97 3.55
CA ALA A 60 -8.91 10.98 4.26
C ALA A 60 -7.60 10.43 4.85
N ARG A 61 -7.61 9.21 5.38
CA ARG A 61 -6.41 8.52 5.88
C ARG A 61 -5.43 8.23 4.76
N GLU A 62 -5.91 7.66 3.66
CA GLU A 62 -5.07 7.31 2.52
C GLU A 62 -4.44 8.56 1.87
N CYS A 63 -5.21 9.64 1.69
CA CYS A 63 -4.68 10.93 1.21
C CYS A 63 -3.58 11.47 2.14
N ARG A 64 -3.77 11.33 3.47
CA ARG A 64 -2.78 11.79 4.46
C ARG A 64 -1.50 10.97 4.41
N ALA A 65 -1.63 9.65 4.24
CA ALA A 65 -0.49 8.76 4.09
C ALA A 65 0.32 9.13 2.84
N TYR A 66 -0.31 9.22 1.67
CA TYR A 66 0.39 9.63 0.45
C TYR A 66 1.03 11.02 0.55
N ALA A 67 0.38 11.98 1.22
CA ALA A 67 0.95 13.31 1.44
C ALA A 67 2.20 13.27 2.34
N ALA A 68 2.15 12.54 3.45
CA ALA A 68 3.27 12.45 4.39
C ALA A 68 4.45 11.60 3.87
N LEU A 69 4.14 10.63 3.01
CA LEU A 69 5.11 9.67 2.47
C LEU A 69 5.58 10.04 1.06
N ALA A 70 5.17 11.21 0.56
CA ALA A 70 5.60 11.72 -0.73
C ALA A 70 7.14 11.78 -0.82
N GLY A 71 7.68 11.30 -1.94
CA GLY A 71 9.12 11.27 -2.20
C GLY A 71 9.85 10.05 -1.64
N ILE A 72 9.18 9.11 -0.96
CA ILE A 72 9.76 7.78 -0.75
C ILE A 72 9.84 7.07 -2.11
N ASP A 73 11.03 6.56 -2.43
CA ASP A 73 11.21 5.79 -3.64
C ASP A 73 10.55 4.41 -3.49
N GLY A 74 9.75 3.99 -4.46
CA GLY A 74 8.95 2.76 -4.36
C GLY A 74 7.55 2.95 -3.76
N LEU A 75 7.06 4.19 -3.65
CA LEU A 75 5.63 4.49 -3.48
C LEU A 75 5.09 5.24 -4.71
N PRO A 76 3.77 5.17 -4.98
CA PRO A 76 3.14 6.05 -5.95
C PRO A 76 3.40 7.53 -5.66
N SER A 77 3.98 8.21 -6.63
CA SER A 77 4.43 9.60 -6.60
C SER A 77 3.32 10.62 -6.87
N ARG A 78 2.26 10.22 -7.58
CA ARG A 78 1.15 11.08 -7.96
C ARG A 78 -0.16 10.56 -7.36
N PHE A 79 -0.85 11.45 -6.66
CA PHE A 79 -2.17 11.20 -6.13
C PHE A 79 -2.96 12.51 -6.03
N LYS A 80 -4.28 12.39 -6.07
CA LYS A 80 -5.23 13.49 -5.89
C LYS A 80 -6.49 12.99 -5.22
N ARG A 81 -6.94 13.73 -4.21
CA ARG A 81 -8.30 13.58 -3.70
C ARG A 81 -9.28 14.18 -4.72
N LEU A 82 -10.16 13.36 -5.29
CA LEU A 82 -11.17 13.81 -6.25
C LEU A 82 -12.40 14.36 -5.54
N THR A 83 -12.84 13.67 -4.49
CA THR A 83 -13.99 14.06 -3.67
C THR A 83 -13.73 13.67 -2.20
N PRO A 84 -14.64 14.00 -1.26
CA PRO A 84 -14.55 13.44 0.09
C PRO A 84 -14.51 11.91 0.14
N PHE A 85 -15.00 11.23 -0.90
CA PHE A 85 -15.20 9.78 -0.99
C PHE A 85 -14.38 9.09 -2.09
N ALA A 86 -13.54 9.84 -2.81
CA ALA A 86 -12.76 9.31 -3.91
C ALA A 86 -11.32 9.87 -3.95
N ILE A 87 -10.37 9.00 -4.25
CA ILE A 87 -8.96 9.32 -4.46
C ILE A 87 -8.50 8.68 -5.77
N ALA A 88 -7.70 9.42 -6.54
CA ALA A 88 -6.94 8.92 -7.68
C ALA A 88 -5.47 8.80 -7.30
N ILE A 89 -4.86 7.68 -7.64
CA ILE A 89 -3.44 7.37 -7.43
C ILE A 89 -2.89 6.95 -8.79
N GLU A 90 -1.64 7.27 -9.10
CA GLU A 90 -1.07 6.82 -10.38
C GLU A 90 -1.19 5.30 -10.57
N TYR A 91 -1.53 4.93 -11.79
CA TYR A 91 -1.49 3.55 -12.22
C TYR A 91 -0.05 3.17 -12.54
N LEU A 92 0.43 2.12 -11.89
CA LEU A 92 1.74 1.53 -12.15
C LEU A 92 1.55 0.33 -13.07
N GLU A 93 2.22 0.32 -14.22
CA GLU A 93 2.18 -0.80 -15.17
C GLU A 93 3.08 -1.95 -14.69
N GLY A 94 2.71 -2.53 -13.55
CA GLY A 94 3.43 -3.61 -12.89
C GLY A 94 2.58 -4.84 -12.66
N ARG A 95 3.24 -5.94 -12.29
CA ARG A 95 2.59 -7.17 -11.84
C ARG A 95 2.68 -7.25 -10.32
N ASP A 96 1.65 -7.80 -9.68
CA ASP A 96 1.74 -8.09 -8.25
C ASP A 96 2.76 -9.19 -7.96
N LEU A 97 3.30 -9.20 -6.74
CA LEU A 97 4.31 -10.17 -6.31
C LEU A 97 3.85 -11.63 -6.43
N GLY A 98 2.54 -11.89 -6.48
CA GLY A 98 1.95 -13.23 -6.58
C GLY A 98 1.90 -13.77 -8.00
N SER A 99 1.99 -12.89 -8.98
CA SER A 99 1.94 -13.20 -10.40
C SER A 99 3.32 -13.50 -11.00
N HIS A 100 4.39 -13.34 -10.22
CA HIS A 100 5.77 -13.63 -10.64
C HIS A 100 6.14 -15.10 -10.45
N LEU A 101 6.91 -15.65 -11.40
CA LEU A 101 7.43 -17.00 -11.30
C LEU A 101 8.54 -17.07 -10.22
N PRO A 102 8.75 -18.26 -9.61
CA PRO A 102 9.90 -18.49 -8.75
C PRO A 102 11.20 -18.14 -9.48
N GLY A 103 12.06 -17.32 -8.84
CA GLY A 103 13.34 -16.87 -9.41
C GLY A 103 13.30 -15.49 -10.09
N GLU A 104 12.13 -14.93 -10.40
CA GLU A 104 12.02 -13.54 -10.90
C GLU A 104 12.28 -12.51 -9.79
N ILE A 105 12.04 -12.88 -8.53
CA ILE A 105 12.26 -12.03 -7.37
C ILE A 105 13.57 -12.43 -6.71
N GLY A 106 14.61 -11.62 -6.91
CA GLY A 106 15.93 -11.83 -6.33
C GLY A 106 16.22 -10.95 -5.11
N PRO A 107 17.43 -11.10 -4.51
CA PRO A 107 17.84 -10.37 -3.31
C PRO A 107 17.78 -8.84 -3.42
N GLY A 108 18.01 -8.30 -4.62
CA GLY A 108 17.92 -6.85 -4.87
C GLY A 108 16.51 -6.30 -4.65
N ILE A 109 15.49 -7.01 -5.10
CA ILE A 109 14.08 -6.64 -4.90
C ILE A 109 13.72 -6.67 -3.42
N VAL A 110 14.18 -7.70 -2.71
CA VAL A 110 13.94 -7.83 -1.25
C VAL A 110 14.59 -6.68 -0.48
N LYS A 111 15.79 -6.25 -0.86
CA LYS A 111 16.47 -5.09 -0.27
C LYS A 111 15.72 -3.78 -0.57
N GLN A 112 15.23 -3.58 -1.79
CA GLN A 112 14.40 -2.41 -2.10
C GLN A 112 13.15 -2.36 -1.22
N PHE A 113 12.48 -3.50 -1.05
CA PHE A 113 11.31 -3.59 -0.18
C PHE A 113 11.64 -3.29 1.29
N GLU A 114 12.77 -3.79 1.79
CA GLU A 114 13.28 -3.47 3.13
C GLU A 114 13.55 -1.97 3.32
N LEU A 115 14.13 -1.30 2.31
CA LEU A 115 14.37 0.14 2.34
C LEU A 115 13.05 0.94 2.38
N ILE A 116 12.05 0.55 1.58
CA ILE A 116 10.72 1.21 1.62
C ILE A 116 10.11 1.10 3.02
N ILE A 117 10.18 -0.08 3.66
CA ILE A 117 9.67 -0.27 5.02
C ILE A 117 10.43 0.60 6.02
N ALA A 118 11.77 0.67 5.89
CA ALA A 118 12.58 1.51 6.74
C ALA A 118 12.20 3.00 6.61
N ASP A 119 12.04 3.50 5.37
CA ASP A 119 11.65 4.89 5.09
C ASP A 119 10.25 5.22 5.65
N LEU A 120 9.30 4.29 5.55
CA LEU A 120 7.98 4.43 6.18
C LEU A 120 8.12 4.61 7.69
N HIS A 121 8.87 3.70 8.33
CA HIS A 121 9.03 3.65 9.78
C HIS A 121 9.81 4.85 10.32
N GLU A 122 10.81 5.32 9.56
CA GLU A 122 11.59 6.53 9.89
C GLU A 122 10.70 7.77 9.91
N ARG A 123 9.74 7.87 8.98
CA ARG A 123 8.73 8.94 8.97
C ARG A 123 7.60 8.74 9.99
N GLY A 124 7.68 7.72 10.85
CA GLY A 124 6.70 7.45 11.89
C GLY A 124 5.46 6.67 11.41
N TRP A 125 5.43 6.26 10.14
CA TRP A 125 4.31 5.54 9.53
C TRP A 125 4.53 4.03 9.54
N VAL A 126 3.43 3.28 9.62
CA VAL A 126 3.39 1.83 9.44
C VAL A 126 2.36 1.48 8.38
N HIS A 127 2.61 0.45 7.58
CA HIS A 127 1.70 0.07 6.49
C HIS A 127 0.58 -0.86 6.97
N LEU A 128 0.89 -1.85 7.80
CA LEU A 128 -0.05 -2.81 8.43
C LEU A 128 -0.70 -3.86 7.51
N ASP A 129 -0.61 -3.70 6.19
CA ASP A 129 -1.16 -4.68 5.23
C ASP A 129 -0.14 -5.25 4.20
N LEU A 130 1.14 -5.31 4.57
CA LEU A 130 2.22 -5.78 3.67
C LEU A 130 2.28 -7.30 3.47
N GLN A 131 1.51 -8.08 4.23
CA GLN A 131 1.38 -9.53 4.01
C GLN A 131 0.69 -9.89 2.68
N ARG A 132 -0.02 -8.95 2.04
CA ARG A 132 -0.77 -9.21 0.81
C ARG A 132 0.11 -8.95 -0.43
N ARG A 133 0.27 -9.95 -1.30
CA ARG A 133 1.02 -9.81 -2.57
C ARG A 133 0.49 -8.69 -3.45
N SER A 134 -0.83 -8.51 -3.45
CA SER A 134 -1.50 -7.48 -4.25
C SER A 134 -1.07 -6.05 -3.91
N ASN A 135 -0.48 -5.84 -2.72
CA ASN A 135 0.00 -4.54 -2.26
C ASN A 135 1.47 -4.29 -2.61
N ILE A 136 2.13 -5.26 -3.25
CA ILE A 136 3.54 -5.19 -3.67
C ILE A 136 3.59 -5.44 -5.16
N LEU A 137 3.95 -4.42 -5.94
CA LEU A 137 4.07 -4.50 -7.39
C LEU A 137 5.54 -4.50 -7.80
N LEU A 138 5.87 -5.19 -8.89
CA LEU A 138 7.11 -5.00 -9.61
C LEU A 138 6.82 -4.28 -10.93
N VAL A 139 7.50 -3.16 -11.15
CA VAL A 139 7.43 -2.32 -12.34
C VAL A 139 8.85 -2.19 -12.87
N ASP A 140 9.13 -2.72 -14.06
CA ASP A 140 10.45 -2.63 -14.71
C ASP A 140 11.64 -3.00 -13.80
N GLY A 141 11.49 -4.05 -12.99
CA GLY A 141 12.54 -4.52 -12.07
C GLY A 141 12.69 -3.70 -10.79
N LYS A 142 11.74 -2.81 -10.50
CA LYS A 142 11.66 -2.02 -9.27
C LYS A 142 10.43 -2.39 -8.45
N VAL A 143 10.59 -2.47 -7.13
CA VAL A 143 9.47 -2.75 -6.23
C VAL A 143 8.71 -1.47 -5.89
N PHE A 144 7.38 -1.58 -5.86
CA PHE A 144 6.47 -0.56 -5.40
C PHE A 144 5.51 -1.11 -4.35
N VAL A 145 5.30 -0.36 -3.28
CA VAL A 145 4.25 -0.63 -2.29
C VAL A 145 3.05 0.26 -2.60
N VAL A 146 1.88 -0.37 -2.71
CA VAL A 146 0.62 0.30 -3.03
C VAL A 146 -0.43 0.01 -1.95
N ASP A 147 -1.53 0.74 -2.00
CA ASP A 147 -2.65 0.64 -1.04
C ASP A 147 -2.30 1.06 0.40
N LEU A 148 -2.19 2.37 0.58
CA LEU A 148 -1.95 2.99 1.89
C LEU A 148 -3.22 3.17 2.73
N ALA A 149 -4.34 2.52 2.39
CA ALA A 149 -5.61 2.70 3.11
C ALA A 149 -5.53 2.24 4.58
N SER A 150 -4.72 1.22 4.86
CA SER A 150 -4.47 0.69 6.20
C SER A 150 -3.35 1.43 6.94
N ALA A 151 -2.55 2.22 6.21
CA ALA A 151 -1.40 2.92 6.78
C ALA A 151 -1.81 3.81 7.96
N PHE A 152 -0.92 3.90 8.94
CA PHE A 152 -1.21 4.53 10.21
C PHE A 152 0.00 5.28 10.75
N HIS A 153 -0.27 6.42 11.36
CA HIS A 153 0.69 7.21 12.12
C HIS A 153 0.09 7.51 13.50
N PRO A 154 0.63 6.95 14.59
CA PRO A 154 0.03 7.01 15.94
C PRO A 154 -0.06 8.42 16.57
N GLY A 155 0.60 9.43 16.03
CA GLY A 155 0.32 10.84 16.37
C GLY A 155 1.06 11.40 17.59
N GLY A 156 0.58 12.57 18.06
CA GLY A 156 1.37 13.76 18.41
C GLY A 156 2.04 13.90 19.78
N VAL A 157 2.18 12.84 20.58
CA VAL A 157 3.10 12.85 21.73
C VAL A 157 4.35 12.09 21.34
N TRP A 158 5.47 12.79 21.18
CA TRP A 158 6.68 12.24 20.53
C TRP A 158 7.11 10.86 21.07
N LEU A 159 7.16 10.69 22.39
CA LEU A 159 7.56 9.42 23.01
C LEU A 159 6.53 8.30 22.81
N ILE A 160 5.24 8.59 23.03
CA ILE A 160 4.16 7.59 22.92
C ILE A 160 3.98 7.18 21.45
N GLY A 161 4.01 8.16 20.54
CA GLY A 161 3.95 7.93 19.10
C GLY A 161 5.10 7.04 18.64
N ARG A 162 6.34 7.31 19.07
CA ARG A 162 7.50 6.48 18.70
C ARG A 162 7.38 5.05 19.22
N CYS A 163 6.93 4.86 20.46
CA CYS A 163 6.69 3.52 21.02
C CYS A 163 5.59 2.76 20.26
N LEU A 164 4.49 3.44 19.93
CA LEU A 164 3.40 2.85 19.16
C LEU A 164 3.81 2.51 17.72
N THR A 165 4.54 3.40 17.04
CA THR A 165 5.08 3.13 15.71
C THR A 165 6.00 1.93 15.79
N TRP A 166 6.92 1.88 16.77
CA TRP A 166 7.80 0.73 16.95
C TRP A 166 7.02 -0.57 17.18
N ALA A 167 6.02 -0.57 18.07
CA ALA A 167 5.20 -1.75 18.34
C ALA A 167 4.42 -2.22 17.10
N LEU A 168 3.79 -1.28 16.38
CA LEU A 168 3.01 -1.58 15.18
C LEU A 168 3.88 -1.95 13.98
N SER A 169 5.10 -1.42 13.90
CA SER A 169 6.09 -1.73 12.85
C SER A 169 6.45 -3.21 12.82
N LEU A 170 6.24 -3.92 13.92
CA LEU A 170 6.41 -5.37 13.99
C LEU A 170 5.57 -6.08 12.93
N ALA A 171 4.36 -5.63 12.62
CA ALA A 171 3.53 -6.27 11.59
C ALA A 171 4.17 -6.19 10.19
N ASP A 172 4.77 -5.04 9.86
CA ASP A 172 5.48 -4.84 8.59
C ASP A 172 6.77 -5.67 8.56
N ARG A 173 7.54 -5.70 9.66
CA ARG A 173 8.76 -6.51 9.80
C ARG A 173 8.48 -8.00 9.68
N LEU A 174 7.38 -8.49 10.27
CA LEU A 174 6.97 -9.89 10.13
C LEU A 174 6.57 -10.23 8.69
N SER A 175 6.00 -9.27 7.96
CA SER A 175 5.73 -9.41 6.52
C SER A 175 7.03 -9.46 5.71
N LEU A 176 8.01 -8.61 6.03
CA LEU A 176 9.35 -8.64 5.44
C LEU A 176 10.08 -9.96 5.71
N ILE A 177 10.07 -10.47 6.94
CA ILE A 177 10.68 -11.78 7.29
C ILE A 177 10.11 -12.89 6.42
N LYS A 178 8.79 -12.88 6.20
CA LYS A 178 8.14 -13.87 5.36
C LYS A 178 8.58 -13.73 3.90
N LEU A 179 8.68 -12.51 3.38
CA LEU A 179 9.16 -12.23 2.04
C LEU A 179 10.63 -12.67 1.86
N LYS A 180 11.53 -12.28 2.78
CA LYS A 180 12.93 -12.75 2.84
C LYS A 180 12.98 -14.28 2.82
N SER A 181 12.16 -14.96 3.64
CA SER A 181 12.17 -16.43 3.70
C SER A 181 11.73 -17.14 2.42
N LEU A 182 11.00 -16.46 1.55
CA LEU A 182 10.50 -17.02 0.29
C LEU A 182 11.45 -16.73 -0.88
N TYR A 183 12.02 -15.53 -0.94
CA TYR A 183 12.71 -15.04 -2.13
C TYR A 183 14.20 -14.74 -1.94
N ALA A 184 14.67 -14.61 -0.69
CA ALA A 184 16.08 -14.37 -0.39
C ALA A 184 16.47 -14.89 1.01
N PRO A 185 16.35 -16.20 1.28
CA PRO A 185 16.65 -16.79 2.59
C PRO A 185 18.10 -16.54 3.06
N GLU A 186 19.01 -16.30 2.14
CA GLU A 186 20.40 -15.90 2.37
C GLU A 186 20.54 -14.52 3.01
N LEU A 187 19.57 -13.62 2.81
CA LEU A 187 19.55 -12.30 3.45
C LEU A 187 19.03 -12.33 4.89
N MET A 188 18.52 -13.47 5.36
CA MET A 188 17.98 -13.58 6.72
C MET A 188 19.09 -13.69 7.75
N SER A 189 19.06 -12.80 8.74
CA SER A 189 19.84 -12.92 9.97
C SER A 189 19.40 -14.12 10.82
N ALA A 190 20.27 -14.55 11.75
CA ALA A 190 19.93 -15.61 12.70
C ALA A 190 18.68 -15.25 13.54
N GLU A 191 18.55 -13.99 13.93
CA GLU A 191 17.41 -13.45 14.64
C GLU A 191 16.12 -13.55 13.80
N GLU A 192 16.12 -13.10 12.53
CA GLU A 192 14.93 -13.19 11.66
C GLU A 192 14.47 -14.63 11.42
N ARG A 193 15.42 -15.59 11.37
CA ARG A 193 15.07 -17.03 11.28
C ARG A 193 14.35 -17.52 12.53
N MET A 194 14.68 -16.99 13.71
CA MET A 194 13.96 -17.26 14.95
C MET A 194 12.57 -16.62 14.92
N TRP A 195 12.48 -15.32 14.58
CA TRP A 195 11.21 -14.59 14.49
C TRP A 195 10.24 -15.16 13.45
N ARG A 196 10.73 -15.85 12.43
CA ARG A 196 9.88 -16.60 11.47
C ARG A 196 8.95 -17.60 12.17
N LYS A 197 9.39 -18.24 13.27
CA LYS A 197 8.54 -19.16 14.04
C LYS A 197 7.37 -18.41 14.69
N LEU A 198 7.66 -17.29 15.36
CA LEU A 198 6.63 -16.43 15.96
C LEU A 198 5.67 -15.91 14.89
N ARG A 199 6.19 -15.42 13.75
CA ARG A 199 5.38 -14.98 12.62
C ARG A 199 4.38 -16.03 12.15
N ASN A 200 4.81 -17.29 12.07
CA ASN A 200 3.96 -18.41 11.65
C ASN A 200 2.91 -18.82 12.70
N LEU A 201 3.03 -18.31 13.93
CA LEU A 201 2.04 -18.46 14.99
C LEU A 201 0.99 -17.34 14.94
N VAL A 202 1.41 -16.09 14.68
CA VAL A 202 0.54 -14.90 14.81
C VAL A 202 -0.01 -14.37 13.48
N MET A 203 0.52 -14.82 12.33
CA MET A 203 0.06 -14.39 11.00
C MET A 203 -0.24 -15.58 10.07
N PRO A 204 -1.16 -15.42 9.08
CA PRO A 204 -1.52 -16.48 8.13
C PRO A 204 -0.31 -17.06 7.40
N ARG A 205 -0.15 -18.39 7.43
CA ARG A 205 1.02 -19.09 6.85
C ARG A 205 0.98 -19.16 5.32
N LYS A 206 -0.24 -19.33 4.79
CA LYS A 206 -0.53 -19.27 3.35
C LYS A 206 -0.62 -17.81 2.94
N TRP A 207 -0.06 -17.53 1.77
CA TRP A 207 -0.27 -16.28 1.05
C TRP A 207 -1.35 -16.55 0.01
#